data_AF-A0AA38IFH4-F1
#
_entry.id   AF-A0AA38IFH4-F1
#
_cell.length_a   1.000
_cell.length_b   1.000
_cell.length_c   1.000
_cell.angle_alpha   90.00
_cell.angle_beta   90.00
_cell.angle_gamma   90.00
#
_symmetry.space_group_name_H-M   'P 1'
#
loop_
_entity.id
_entity.type
_entity.pdbx_description
1 polymer ?
#
loop_
_entity_poly.entity_id
_entity_poly.type
_entity_poly.pdbx_seq_one_letter_code
_entity_poly.pdbx_strand_id
1 'polypeptide(L)'
;MPNCLNYSAPFGNCKTLVACDECTGSIHMSCAGLNEDDLKRISQNKARSLKQCNSVDLRSLLLKLVSRVESIENKLDHHQEKNYDEMIEDASIEAVERMKRAKNVIIYGIPETTGSIASRKQHDLQEASNILAKLSTGMEDFKIIVFV
;
A
#
# COMPACT_ATOMS: atom_id res chain seq x y z
N MET A 1 17.21 -43.27 24.12
CA MET A 1 16.22 -43.16 25.21
C MET A 1 15.04 -42.35 24.68
N PRO A 2 13.79 -42.73 25.00
CA PRO A 2 12.65 -41.93 24.56
C PRO A 2 12.72 -40.54 25.25
N ASN A 3 12.36 -39.48 24.53
CA ASN A 3 12.45 -38.09 24.98
C ASN A 3 11.05 -37.45 25.00
N CYS A 4 10.83 -36.49 25.90
CA CYS A 4 9.60 -35.72 25.95
C CYS A 4 9.45 -34.81 24.73
N LEU A 5 8.31 -34.87 24.04
CA LEU A 5 8.03 -34.10 22.82
C LEU A 5 8.20 -32.58 22.96
N ASN A 6 7.89 -32.02 24.13
CA ASN A 6 7.82 -30.57 24.29
C ASN A 6 9.19 -29.90 24.55
N TYR A 7 10.18 -30.66 25.05
CA TYR A 7 11.48 -30.10 25.46
C TYR A 7 12.68 -31.00 25.15
N SER A 8 12.49 -32.13 24.46
CA SER A 8 13.53 -33.11 24.13
C SER A 8 14.33 -33.64 25.33
N ALA A 9 13.87 -33.39 26.55
CA ALA A 9 14.51 -33.85 27.78
C ALA A 9 14.29 -35.37 27.94
N PRO A 10 15.30 -36.12 28.40
CA PRO A 10 15.18 -37.55 28.64
C PRO A 10 14.18 -37.82 29.77
N PHE A 11 13.40 -38.90 29.66
CA PHE A 11 12.38 -39.30 30.65
C PHE A 11 12.94 -39.71 32.03
N GLY A 12 14.26 -39.59 32.25
CA GLY A 12 15.00 -40.25 33.33
C GLY A 12 14.54 -39.96 34.76
N ASN A 13 13.78 -38.90 35.02
CA ASN A 13 13.36 -38.53 36.39
C ASN A 13 11.86 -38.16 36.55
N CYS A 14 11.04 -38.25 35.50
CA CYS A 14 9.62 -37.88 35.59
C CYS A 14 8.74 -39.13 35.67
N LYS A 15 8.07 -39.32 36.81
CA LYS A 15 7.27 -40.53 37.10
C LYS A 15 5.96 -40.62 36.30
N THR A 16 5.47 -39.52 35.73
CA THR A 16 4.13 -39.47 35.12
C THR A 16 4.18 -38.90 33.70
N LEU A 17 3.87 -39.76 32.73
CA LEU A 17 3.81 -39.44 31.30
C LEU A 17 2.37 -39.43 30.83
N VAL A 18 2.06 -38.54 29.89
CA VAL A 18 0.77 -38.45 29.22
C VAL A 18 0.98 -38.62 27.73
N ALA A 19 0.19 -39.50 27.10
CA ALA A 19 0.21 -39.72 25.67
C ALA A 19 -0.62 -38.63 24.95
N CYS A 20 -0.12 -38.14 23.82
CA CYS A 20 -0.90 -37.30 22.91
C CYS A 20 -1.60 -38.17 21.86
N ASP A 21 -2.89 -37.94 21.60
CA ASP A 21 -3.64 -38.68 20.57
C ASP A 21 -3.15 -38.38 19.16
N GLU A 22 -2.78 -37.12 18.88
CA GLU A 22 -2.46 -36.68 17.53
C GLU A 22 -1.07 -37.12 17.07
N CYS A 23 -0.06 -37.01 17.94
CA CYS A 23 1.31 -37.34 17.60
C CYS A 23 1.81 -38.64 18.22
N THR A 24 0.98 -39.33 19.01
CA THR A 24 1.25 -40.60 19.72
C THR A 24 2.42 -40.59 20.70
N GLY A 25 3.16 -39.49 20.80
CA GLY A 25 4.32 -39.41 21.68
C GLY A 25 3.94 -39.10 23.11
N SER A 26 4.91 -39.35 24.00
CA SER A 26 4.78 -39.17 25.43
C SER A 26 5.31 -37.80 25.87
N ILE A 27 4.60 -37.16 26.78
CA ILE A 27 4.90 -35.84 27.32
C ILE A 27 4.95 -35.94 28.84
N HIS A 28 5.91 -35.27 29.47
CA HIS A 28 5.87 -35.13 30.93
C HIS A 28 4.60 -34.38 31.34
N MET A 29 3.94 -34.84 32.40
CA MET A 29 2.77 -34.16 32.97
C MET A 29 3.04 -32.66 33.24
N SER A 30 4.22 -32.34 33.78
CA SER A 30 4.67 -30.96 34.01
C SER A 30 4.89 -30.15 32.73
N CYS A 31 5.43 -30.78 31.67
CA CYS A 31 5.62 -30.14 30.38
C CYS A 31 4.30 -29.90 29.63
N ALA A 32 3.23 -30.60 30.01
CA ALA A 32 1.87 -30.37 29.52
C ALA A 32 1.08 -29.38 30.41
N GLY A 33 1.68 -28.87 31.50
CA GLY A 33 1.01 -27.96 32.44
C GLY A 33 -0.09 -28.62 33.27
N LEU A 34 -0.08 -29.95 33.38
CA LEU A 34 -1.09 -30.72 34.11
C LEU A 34 -0.66 -30.95 35.55
N ASN A 35 -1.62 -30.98 36.47
CA ASN A 35 -1.42 -31.43 37.85
C ASN A 35 -1.95 -32.87 38.05
N GLU A 36 -1.74 -33.43 39.24
CA GLU A 36 -2.18 -34.80 39.56
C GLU A 36 -3.70 -34.99 39.51
N ASP A 37 -4.48 -33.95 39.82
CA ASP A 37 -5.93 -34.00 39.78
C ASP A 37 -6.47 -34.00 38.35
N ASP A 38 -5.80 -33.29 37.44
CA ASP A 38 -6.06 -33.35 36.00
C ASP A 38 -5.80 -34.76 35.47
N LEU A 39 -4.72 -35.41 35.92
CA LEU A 39 -4.41 -36.78 35.55
C LEU A 39 -5.49 -37.77 36.03
N LYS A 40 -5.98 -37.61 37.26
CA LYS A 40 -7.10 -38.43 37.79
C LYS A 40 -8.35 -38.25 36.95
N ARG A 41 -8.68 -37.02 36.55
CA ARG A 41 -9.85 -36.73 35.69
C ARG A 41 -9.70 -37.35 34.30
N ILE A 42 -8.51 -37.28 33.70
CA ILE A 42 -8.20 -37.90 32.41
C ILE A 42 -8.34 -39.43 32.52
N SER A 43 -7.74 -40.03 33.54
CA SER A 43 -7.80 -41.48 33.81
C SER A 43 -9.23 -41.99 34.08
N GLN A 44 -10.02 -41.26 34.88
CA GLN A 44 -11.39 -41.63 35.24
C GLN A 44 -12.38 -41.52 34.08
N ASN A 45 -12.18 -40.56 33.17
CA ASN A 45 -13.07 -40.34 32.02
C ASN A 45 -12.79 -41.27 30.82
N LYS A 46 -11.89 -42.26 30.94
CA LYS A 46 -11.40 -43.11 29.82
C LYS A 46 -10.84 -42.33 28.62
N ALA A 47 -10.64 -41.01 28.75
CA ALA A 47 -9.88 -40.22 27.79
C ALA A 47 -8.41 -40.61 28.01
N ARG A 48 -7.84 -41.43 27.13
CA ARG A 48 -6.51 -42.03 27.35
C ARG A 48 -5.35 -41.04 27.11
N SER A 49 -5.64 -39.77 26.89
CA SER A 49 -4.74 -38.95 26.08
C SER A 49 -5.11 -37.47 26.03
N LEU A 50 -4.09 -36.64 25.82
CA LEU A 50 -4.22 -35.24 25.45
C LEU A 50 -4.62 -35.14 23.98
N LYS A 51 -5.67 -34.37 23.69
CA LYS A 51 -6.14 -34.17 22.31
C LYS A 51 -5.15 -33.40 21.44
N GLN A 52 -4.34 -32.52 22.03
CA GLN A 52 -3.40 -31.70 21.26
C GLN A 52 -2.18 -31.40 22.13
N CYS A 53 -0.99 -31.63 21.58
CA CYS A 53 0.25 -31.18 22.19
C CYS A 53 0.75 -29.91 21.52
N ASN A 54 1.49 -29.08 22.25
CA ASN A 54 2.15 -27.88 21.73
C ASN A 54 3.31 -28.18 20.75
N SER A 55 3.30 -29.33 20.07
CA SER A 55 4.15 -29.53 18.90
C SER A 55 3.63 -28.63 17.78
N VAL A 56 3.99 -27.36 17.86
CA VAL A 56 3.80 -26.42 16.76
C VAL A 56 4.42 -27.08 15.54
N ASP A 57 3.64 -27.31 14.50
CA ASP A 57 4.16 -27.72 13.20
C ASP A 57 4.96 -26.54 12.63
N LEU A 58 6.20 -26.42 13.13
CA LEU A 58 7.17 -25.39 12.80
C LEU A 58 7.35 -25.29 11.29
N ARG A 59 7.25 -26.41 10.56
CA ARG A 59 7.35 -26.44 9.11
C ARG A 59 6.19 -25.70 8.45
N SER A 60 4.95 -25.91 8.92
CA SER A 60 3.80 -25.16 8.39
C SER A 60 3.91 -23.66 8.68
N LEU A 61 4.43 -23.29 9.85
CA LEU A 61 4.60 -21.90 10.25
C LEU A 61 5.69 -21.21 9.42
N LEU A 62 6.80 -21.93 9.16
CA LEU A 62 7.91 -21.46 8.36
C LEU A 62 7.52 -21.28 6.90
N LEU A 63 6.74 -22.20 6.33
CA LEU A 63 6.18 -22.06 4.98
C LEU A 63 5.24 -20.86 4.85
N LYS A 64 4.39 -20.61 5.86
CA LYS A 64 3.51 -19.43 5.89
C LYS A 64 4.30 -18.12 5.98
N LEU A 65 5.40 -18.12 6.75
CA LEU A 65 6.27 -16.96 6.86
C LEU A 65 6.99 -16.66 5.54
N VAL A 66 7.58 -17.68 4.90
CA VAL A 66 8.25 -17.53 3.60
C VAL A 66 7.30 -16.98 2.55
N SER A 67 6.12 -17.58 2.40
CA SER A 67 5.10 -17.11 1.44
C SER A 67 4.67 -15.66 1.68
N ARG A 68 4.65 -15.21 2.95
CA ARG A 68 4.26 -13.85 3.31
C ARG A 68 5.38 -12.85 3.03
N VAL A 69 6.65 -13.24 3.21
CA VAL A 69 7.81 -12.43 2.82
C VAL A 69 7.85 -12.28 1.30
N GLU A 70 7.72 -13.37 0.54
CA GLU A 70 7.68 -13.32 -0.93
C GLU A 70 6.54 -12.43 -1.44
N SER A 71 5.35 -12.50 -0.81
CA SER A 71 4.24 -11.62 -1.18
C SER A 71 4.52 -10.13 -0.89
N ILE A 72 5.32 -9.82 0.14
CA ILE A 72 5.68 -8.45 0.48
C ILE A 72 6.74 -7.93 -0.48
N GLU A 73 7.75 -8.73 -0.79
CA GLU A 73 8.79 -8.42 -1.77
C GLU A 73 8.17 -8.11 -3.15
N ASN A 74 7.29 -8.98 -3.63
CA ASN A 74 6.58 -8.75 -4.90
C ASN A 74 5.76 -7.46 -4.92
N LYS A 75 5.15 -7.07 -3.79
CA LYS A 75 4.39 -5.81 -3.68
C LYS A 75 5.30 -4.59 -3.61
N LEU A 76 6.48 -4.73 -3.01
CA LEU A 76 7.47 -3.66 -2.92
C LEU A 76 8.05 -3.36 -4.30
N ASP A 77 8.40 -4.40 -5.06
CA ASP A 77 8.90 -4.26 -6.44
C ASP A 77 7.87 -3.56 -7.33
N HIS A 78 6.60 -3.98 -7.25
CA HIS A 78 5.49 -3.31 -7.96
C HIS A 78 5.23 -1.85 -7.55
N HIS A 79 5.64 -1.46 -6.34
CA HIS A 79 5.50 -0.10 -5.85
C HIS A 79 6.70 0.79 -6.20
N GLN A 80 7.89 0.21 -6.36
CA GLN A 80 9.07 0.92 -6.85
C GLN A 80 8.97 1.23 -8.34
N GLU A 81 8.24 0.42 -9.12
CA GLU A 81 7.94 0.71 -10.53
C GLU A 81 6.90 1.82 -10.74
N LYS A 82 6.15 2.23 -9.69
CA LYS A 82 5.29 3.42 -9.77
C LYS A 82 6.15 4.67 -9.60
N ASN A 83 6.67 5.11 -10.74
CA ASN A 83 7.48 6.31 -10.95
C ASN A 83 6.95 7.51 -10.15
N TYR A 84 7.61 7.83 -9.04
CA TYR A 84 7.48 9.14 -8.39
C TYR A 84 7.86 10.29 -9.35
N ASP A 85 8.70 10.00 -10.34
CA ASP A 85 9.12 10.94 -11.37
C ASP A 85 7.95 11.38 -12.28
N GLU A 86 7.04 10.47 -12.65
CA GLU A 86 5.87 10.80 -13.49
C GLU A 86 4.91 11.76 -12.79
N MET A 87 4.65 11.56 -11.49
CA MET A 87 3.76 12.45 -10.74
C MET A 87 4.35 13.86 -10.54
N ILE A 88 5.68 13.97 -10.39
CA ILE A 88 6.36 15.26 -10.23
C ILE A 88 6.45 16.00 -11.57
N GLU A 89 6.69 15.26 -12.66
CA GLU A 89 6.72 15.81 -14.02
C GLU A 89 5.34 16.35 -14.42
N ASP A 90 4.26 15.61 -14.15
CA ASP A 90 2.88 16.05 -14.42
C ASP A 90 2.51 17.34 -13.67
N ALA A 91 2.83 17.43 -12.39
CA ALA A 91 2.55 18.62 -11.58
C ALA A 91 3.34 19.85 -12.07
N SER A 92 4.59 19.64 -12.48
CA SER A 92 5.46 20.70 -13.00
C SER A 92 4.98 21.20 -14.36
N ILE A 93 4.60 20.29 -15.26
CA ILE A 93 4.02 20.62 -16.57
C ILE A 93 2.72 21.40 -16.38
N GLU A 94 1.83 20.95 -15.49
CA GLU A 94 0.57 21.64 -15.24
C GLU A 94 0.79 23.06 -14.69
N ALA A 95 1.73 23.23 -13.75
CA ALA A 95 2.07 24.53 -13.20
C ALA A 95 2.57 25.51 -14.28
N VAL A 96 3.44 25.04 -15.18
CA VAL A 96 3.93 25.83 -16.32
C VAL A 96 2.78 26.22 -17.26
N GLU A 97 1.88 25.29 -17.58
CA GLU A 97 0.72 25.56 -18.41
C GLU A 97 -0.26 26.55 -17.77
N ARG A 98 -0.47 26.47 -16.44
CA ARG A 98 -1.24 27.47 -15.68
C ARG A 98 -0.59 28.84 -15.75
N MET A 99 0.73 28.94 -15.59
CA MET A 99 1.46 30.22 -15.72
C MET A 99 1.38 30.81 -17.12
N LYS A 100 1.42 29.97 -18.17
CA LYS A 100 1.20 30.43 -19.56
C LYS A 100 -0.21 30.98 -19.74
N ARG A 101 -1.23 30.27 -19.25
CA ARG A 101 -2.64 30.71 -19.34
C ARG A 101 -2.96 31.95 -18.51
N ALA A 102 -2.32 32.13 -17.37
CA ALA A 102 -2.50 33.31 -16.51
C ALA A 102 -2.08 34.62 -17.21
N LYS A 103 -1.28 34.53 -18.28
CA LYS A 103 -0.88 35.68 -19.11
C LYS A 103 -1.77 35.89 -20.33
N ASN A 104 -2.85 35.11 -20.47
CA ASN A 104 -3.80 35.30 -21.55
C ASN A 104 -4.60 36.59 -21.33
N VAL A 105 -4.66 37.43 -22.36
CA VAL A 105 -5.47 38.65 -22.37
C VAL A 105 -6.73 38.39 -23.19
N ILE A 106 -7.90 38.64 -22.60
CA ILE A 106 -9.18 38.58 -23.31
C ILE A 106 -9.55 40.01 -23.71
N ILE A 107 -9.75 40.23 -25.00
CA ILE A 107 -10.11 41.53 -25.55
C ILE A 107 -11.58 41.48 -26.00
N TYR A 108 -12.42 42.34 -25.43
CA TYR A 108 -13.84 42.44 -25.77
C TYR A 108 -14.09 43.55 -26.80
N GLY A 109 -15.17 43.39 -27.58
CA GLY A 109 -15.65 44.44 -28.51
C GLY A 109 -14.97 44.44 -29.88
N ILE A 110 -14.17 43.42 -30.23
CA ILE A 110 -13.64 43.25 -31.58
C ILE A 110 -14.74 42.61 -32.46
N PRO A 111 -15.11 43.23 -33.60
CA PRO A 111 -16.06 42.63 -34.54
C PRO A 111 -15.54 41.29 -35.09
N GLU A 112 -16.39 40.26 -35.10
CA GLU A 112 -16.03 38.98 -35.69
C GLU A 112 -15.87 39.10 -37.21
N THR A 113 -14.81 38.51 -37.75
CA THR A 113 -14.61 38.42 -39.20
C THR A 113 -15.14 37.13 -39.77
N THR A 114 -15.82 37.24 -40.91
CA THR A 114 -16.25 36.09 -41.72
C THR A 114 -15.13 35.67 -42.65
N GLY A 115 -14.77 34.37 -42.67
CA GLY A 115 -13.71 33.87 -43.55
C GLY A 115 -13.20 32.50 -43.14
N SER A 116 -12.12 32.07 -43.79
CA SER A 116 -11.41 30.84 -43.42
C SER A 116 -10.75 30.98 -42.03
N ILE A 117 -10.49 29.85 -41.38
CA ILE A 117 -9.81 29.81 -40.06
C ILE A 117 -8.48 30.58 -40.10
N ALA A 118 -7.72 30.46 -41.18
CA ALA A 118 -6.45 31.17 -41.33
C ALA A 118 -6.64 32.70 -41.40
N SER A 119 -7.60 33.16 -42.19
CA SER A 119 -7.89 34.61 -42.32
C SER A 119 -8.39 35.22 -41.01
N ARG A 120 -9.23 34.50 -40.27
CA ARG A 120 -9.71 34.91 -38.94
C ARG A 120 -8.57 35.03 -37.94
N LYS A 121 -7.70 34.01 -37.85
CA LYS A 121 -6.52 34.04 -36.98
C LYS A 121 -5.61 35.23 -37.28
N GLN A 122 -5.39 35.52 -38.56
CA GLN A 122 -4.56 36.65 -38.98
C GLN A 122 -5.19 37.99 -38.58
N HIS A 123 -6.50 38.15 -38.79
CA HIS A 123 -7.23 39.34 -38.38
C HIS A 123 -7.21 39.54 -36.85
N ASP A 124 -7.50 38.49 -36.08
CA ASP A 124 -7.48 38.53 -34.61
C ASP A 124 -6.09 38.91 -34.07
N LEU A 125 -5.03 38.36 -34.67
CA LEU A 125 -3.64 38.69 -34.30
C LEU A 125 -3.30 40.15 -34.60
N GLN A 126 -3.76 40.68 -35.73
CA GLN A 126 -3.54 42.06 -36.14
C GLN A 126 -4.26 43.05 -35.21
N GLU A 127 -5.53 42.78 -34.89
CA GLU A 127 -6.31 43.58 -33.95
C GLU A 127 -5.71 43.55 -32.53
N ALA A 128 -5.32 42.36 -32.03
CA ALA A 128 -4.65 42.24 -30.75
C ALA A 128 -3.34 43.05 -30.70
N SER A 129 -2.54 43.01 -31.78
CA SER A 129 -1.29 43.78 -31.88
C SER A 129 -1.54 45.29 -31.88
N ASN A 130 -2.56 45.75 -32.62
CA ASN A 130 -2.95 47.16 -32.67
C ASN A 130 -3.39 47.69 -31.30
N ILE A 131 -4.14 46.88 -30.54
CA ILE A 131 -4.62 47.25 -29.20
C ILE A 131 -3.47 47.31 -28.21
N LEU A 132 -2.57 46.31 -28.23
CA LEU A 132 -1.38 46.31 -27.37
C LEU A 132 -0.46 47.51 -27.65
N ALA A 133 -0.31 47.92 -28.91
CA ALA A 133 0.46 49.11 -29.29
C ALA A 133 -0.18 50.43 -28.81
N LYS A 134 -1.52 50.50 -28.77
CA LYS A 134 -2.25 51.65 -28.19
C LYS A 134 -2.11 51.70 -26.67
N LEU A 135 -2.08 50.55 -26.00
CA LEU A 135 -1.85 50.48 -24.56
C LEU A 135 -0.43 50.93 -24.17
N SER A 136 0.59 50.56 -24.97
CA SER A 136 1.98 50.98 -24.70
C SER A 136 2.23 52.47 -24.93
N THR A 137 1.31 53.17 -25.61
CA THR A 137 1.39 54.61 -25.89
C THR A 137 0.54 55.48 -24.96
N GLY A 138 -0.14 54.88 -23.98
CA GLY A 138 -0.86 55.59 -22.91
C GLY A 138 -2.25 56.06 -23.33
N MET A 139 -3.25 55.18 -23.26
CA MET A 139 -4.67 55.53 -23.45
C MET A 139 -5.51 55.13 -22.23
N GLU A 140 -6.43 56.03 -21.82
CA GLU A 140 -7.22 55.98 -20.58
C GLU A 140 -8.53 55.15 -20.68
N ASP A 141 -8.91 54.64 -21.86
CA ASP A 141 -10.28 54.14 -22.10
C ASP A 141 -10.45 52.61 -22.25
N PHE A 142 -9.45 51.78 -21.93
CA PHE A 142 -9.59 50.32 -22.04
C PHE A 142 -9.71 49.64 -20.67
N LYS A 143 -10.83 48.95 -20.43
CA LYS A 143 -10.98 48.01 -19.31
C LYS A 143 -10.39 46.65 -19.68
N ILE A 144 -9.19 46.36 -19.19
CA ILE A 144 -8.61 45.02 -19.22
C ILE A 144 -9.07 44.30 -17.94
N ILE A 145 -9.81 43.20 -18.10
CA ILE A 145 -10.15 42.31 -16.99
C ILE A 145 -9.16 41.16 -17.02
N VAL A 146 -8.22 41.17 -16.07
CA VAL A 146 -7.32 40.04 -15.82
C VAL A 146 -8.02 39.11 -14.82
N PHE A 147 -8.26 37.86 -15.22
CA PHE A 147 -8.70 36.82 -14.31
C PHE A 147 -7.44 36.19 -13.69
N VAL A 148 -7.30 36.34 -12.36
CA VAL A 148 -6.24 35.70 -11.56
C VAL A 148 -6.76 34.39 -11.01
#